data_AF-A0A6B3GSJ1-F1
#
_entry.id   AF-A0A6B3GSJ1-F1
#
_cell.length_a   1.000
_cell.length_b   1.000
_cell.length_c   1.000
_cell.angle_alpha   90.00
_cell.angle_beta   90.00
_cell.angle_gamma   90.00
#
_symmetry.space_group_name_H-M   'P 1'
#
loop_
_entity.id
_entity.type
_entity.pdbx_description
1 polymer ?
#
loop_
_entity_poly.entity_id
_entity_poly.type
_entity_poly.pdbx_seq_one_letter_code
_entity_poly.pdbx_strand_id
1 'polypeptide(L)'
;MLFMGEEWGARTPWQFFTDHTDPELAEAVRNGRRREFGAHGWAEEEIPDPQDPATRDRSCLDWSEPEREPHARLLAWYRELIALRRTLPDLHDPDLAAVKTAFDEDARWFAYRRGDLRVVVNLADKPAAIPLGLGRHRRSGGRVLAAWEPVEAPGPDGVLHLPPESCVVLADD
;
A
#
# COMPACT_ATOMS: atom_id res chain seq x y z
N MET A 1 -9.94 1.33 -1.25
CA MET A 1 -10.45 1.18 0.13
C MET A 1 -9.24 1.20 1.02
N LEU A 2 -9.28 1.92 2.14
CA LEU A 2 -8.21 1.92 3.15
C LEU A 2 -8.77 1.34 4.43
N PHE A 3 -7.97 0.57 5.15
CA PHE A 3 -8.29 0.17 6.51
C PHE A 3 -7.86 1.25 7.52
N MET A 4 -8.54 1.37 8.66
CA MET A 4 -8.18 2.42 9.62
C MET A 4 -6.77 2.19 10.18
N GLY A 5 -5.92 3.21 10.10
CA GLY A 5 -4.53 3.15 10.52
C GLY A 5 -3.55 2.67 9.45
N GLU A 6 -4.04 2.21 8.30
CA GLU A 6 -3.18 1.85 7.16
C GLU A 6 -2.38 3.06 6.65
N GLU A 7 -2.98 4.25 6.70
CA GLU A 7 -2.40 5.49 6.17
C GLU A 7 -1.18 5.98 6.96
N TRP A 8 -0.95 5.50 8.18
CA TRP A 8 0.28 5.75 8.94
C TRP A 8 1.01 4.46 9.31
N GLY A 9 0.54 3.30 8.86
CA GLY A 9 1.15 2.01 9.18
C GLY A 9 1.04 1.67 10.67
N ALA A 10 -0.18 1.73 11.20
CA ALA A 10 -0.48 1.44 12.61
C ALA A 10 0.13 0.11 13.05
N ARG A 11 0.70 0.07 14.26
CA ARG A 11 1.29 -1.18 14.81
C ARG A 11 0.29 -2.02 15.57
N THR A 12 -0.85 -1.45 15.93
CA THR A 12 -1.91 -2.14 16.66
C THR A 12 -2.56 -3.18 15.75
N PRO A 13 -2.63 -4.47 16.17
CA PRO A 13 -3.28 -5.50 15.37
C PRO A 13 -4.77 -5.21 15.24
N TRP A 14 -5.42 -5.77 14.22
CA TRP A 14 -6.89 -5.82 14.17
C TRP A 14 -7.37 -7.25 14.44
N GLN A 15 -7.70 -7.53 15.70
CA GLN A 15 -8.11 -8.85 16.15
C GLN A 15 -9.62 -9.02 16.03
N PHE A 16 -10.09 -10.27 15.97
CA PHE A 16 -11.51 -10.57 16.09
C PHE A 16 -11.90 -10.62 17.58
N PHE A 17 -12.85 -9.80 17.99
CA PHE A 17 -13.37 -9.74 19.36
C PHE A 17 -14.90 -9.66 19.37
N THR A 18 -15.48 -10.15 20.45
CA THR A 18 -16.92 -10.23 20.71
C THR A 18 -17.21 -9.90 22.18
N ASP A 19 -18.47 -9.61 22.51
CA ASP A 19 -18.95 -9.38 23.87
C ASP A 19 -20.26 -10.15 24.10
N HIS A 20 -20.24 -11.46 23.84
CA HIS A 20 -21.41 -12.31 24.03
C HIS A 20 -21.67 -12.53 25.53
N THR A 21 -22.88 -12.17 25.98
CA THR A 21 -23.30 -12.37 27.37
C THR A 21 -23.79 -13.79 27.66
N ASP A 22 -24.18 -14.54 26.63
CA ASP A 22 -24.50 -15.97 26.72
C ASP A 22 -23.21 -16.80 26.76
N PRO A 23 -22.94 -17.54 27.87
CA PRO A 23 -21.73 -18.35 28.02
C PRO A 23 -21.61 -19.47 26.99
N GLU A 24 -22.71 -20.08 26.53
CA GLU A 24 -22.65 -21.16 25.55
C GLU A 24 -22.22 -20.62 24.18
N LEU A 25 -22.75 -19.45 23.80
CA LEU A 25 -22.36 -18.77 22.57
C LEU A 25 -20.91 -18.28 22.64
N ALA A 26 -20.50 -17.71 23.77
CA ALA A 26 -19.12 -17.29 24.02
C ALA A 26 -18.11 -18.43 23.81
N GLU A 27 -18.40 -19.59 24.40
CA GLU A 27 -17.54 -20.77 24.31
C GLU A 27 -17.57 -21.39 22.90
N ALA A 28 -18.73 -21.38 22.24
CA ALA A 28 -18.85 -21.82 20.86
C ALA A 28 -18.00 -20.97 19.90
N VAL A 29 -18.01 -19.64 20.05
CA VAL A 29 -17.21 -18.70 19.24
C VAL A 29 -15.72 -18.90 19.48
N ARG A 30 -15.30 -18.98 20.74
CA ARG A 30 -13.91 -19.25 21.13
C ARG A 30 -13.37 -20.53 20.49
N ASN A 31 -14.10 -21.64 20.65
CA ASN A 31 -13.68 -22.92 20.11
C ASN A 31 -13.76 -22.96 18.57
N GLY A 32 -14.73 -22.24 17.98
CA GLY A 32 -14.83 -22.04 16.53
C GLY A 32 -13.57 -21.40 15.97
N ARG A 33 -13.13 -20.28 16.57
CA ARG A 33 -11.91 -19.58 16.16
C ARG A 33 -10.65 -20.42 16.35
N ARG A 34 -10.51 -21.11 17.48
CA ARG A 34 -9.36 -22.00 17.69
C ARG A 34 -9.23 -23.07 16.62
N ARG A 35 -10.34 -23.71 16.24
CA ARG A 35 -10.36 -24.71 15.15
C ARG A 35 -10.01 -24.11 13.79
N GLU A 36 -10.55 -22.94 13.47
CA GLU A 36 -10.30 -22.24 12.20
C GLU A 36 -8.81 -21.90 12.06
N PHE A 37 -8.21 -21.25 13.05
CA PHE A 37 -6.80 -20.82 13.00
C PHE A 37 -5.82 -21.97 13.21
N GLY A 38 -6.18 -22.99 14.01
CA GLY A 38 -5.38 -24.22 14.11
C GLY A 38 -5.23 -24.93 12.76
N ALA A 39 -6.25 -24.90 11.90
CA ALA A 39 -6.15 -25.42 10.54
C ALA A 39 -5.17 -24.63 9.64
N HIS A 40 -4.87 -23.38 10.01
CA HIS A 40 -3.88 -22.52 9.35
C HIS A 40 -2.48 -22.60 9.99
N GLY A 41 -2.25 -23.54 10.91
CA GLY A 41 -0.94 -23.82 11.50
C GLY A 41 -0.54 -22.90 12.65
N TRP A 42 -1.48 -22.14 13.22
CA TRP A 42 -1.23 -21.31 14.38
C TRP A 42 -1.22 -22.16 15.65
N ALA A 43 -0.30 -21.85 16.58
CA ALA A 43 -0.33 -22.47 17.89
C ALA A 43 -1.56 -21.97 18.66
N GLU A 44 -2.20 -22.84 19.44
CA GLU A 44 -3.47 -22.51 20.12
C GLU A 44 -3.30 -21.34 21.09
N GLU A 45 -2.11 -21.20 21.67
CA GLU A 45 -1.71 -20.14 22.59
C GLU A 45 -1.53 -18.77 21.91
N GLU A 46 -1.32 -18.76 20.60
CA GLU A 46 -1.16 -17.54 19.79
C GLU A 46 -2.50 -16.97 19.32
N ILE A 47 -3.59 -17.74 19.46
CA ILE A 47 -4.93 -17.35 19.01
C ILE A 47 -5.57 -16.48 20.11
N PRO A 48 -5.77 -15.17 19.88
CA PRO A 48 -6.38 -14.29 20.87
C PRO A 48 -7.80 -14.75 21.19
N ASP A 49 -8.13 -14.76 22.48
CA ASP A 49 -9.49 -15.00 22.93
C ASP A 49 -10.42 -13.86 22.47
N PRO A 50 -11.45 -14.12 21.64
CA PRO A 50 -12.35 -13.08 21.19
C PRO A 50 -13.20 -12.48 22.32
N GLN A 51 -13.42 -13.19 23.43
CA GLN A 51 -14.21 -12.71 24.57
C GLN A 51 -13.36 -12.02 25.66
N ASP A 52 -12.03 -12.00 25.52
CA ASP A 52 -11.14 -11.27 26.43
C ASP A 52 -11.16 -9.77 26.08
N PRO A 53 -11.54 -8.87 27.01
CA PRO A 53 -11.48 -7.42 26.77
C PRO A 53 -10.13 -6.92 26.25
N ALA A 54 -9.03 -7.57 26.65
CA ALA A 54 -7.69 -7.21 26.18
C ALA A 54 -7.52 -7.39 24.66
N THR A 55 -8.29 -8.26 24.01
CA THR A 55 -8.29 -8.46 22.55
C THR A 55 -8.86 -7.24 21.83
N ARG A 56 -9.93 -6.64 22.36
CA ARG A 56 -10.45 -5.35 21.88
C ARG A 56 -9.45 -4.23 22.17
N ASP A 57 -8.89 -4.19 23.37
CA ASP A 57 -8.01 -3.08 23.79
C ASP A 57 -6.71 -3.04 22.96
N ARG A 58 -6.10 -4.19 22.65
CA ARG A 58 -4.97 -4.27 21.71
C ARG A 58 -5.33 -3.87 20.28
N SER A 59 -6.61 -3.93 19.92
CA SER A 59 -7.10 -3.55 18.59
C SER A 59 -7.49 -2.08 18.47
N CYS A 60 -7.31 -1.29 19.53
CA CYS A 60 -7.55 0.14 19.52
C CYS A 60 -6.32 0.88 19.03
N LEU A 61 -6.51 1.74 18.03
CA LEU A 61 -5.45 2.54 17.44
C LEU A 61 -4.79 3.43 18.49
N ASP A 62 -3.46 3.43 18.48
CA ASP A 62 -2.65 4.41 19.22
C ASP A 62 -2.54 5.70 18.38
N TRP A 63 -3.34 6.69 18.75
CA TRP A 63 -3.41 7.99 18.05
C TRP A 63 -2.16 8.86 18.24
N SER A 64 -1.19 8.45 19.05
CA SER A 64 0.11 9.12 19.14
C SER A 64 1.10 8.65 18.06
N GLU A 65 0.85 7.50 17.43
CA GLU A 65 1.72 6.97 16.37
C GLU A 65 1.91 7.92 15.18
N PRO A 66 0.86 8.56 14.61
CA PRO A 66 1.00 9.35 13.40
C PRO A 66 1.91 10.58 13.52
N GLU A 67 2.25 11.01 14.73
CA GLU A 67 3.16 12.12 15.01
C GLU A 67 4.63 11.70 15.07
N ARG A 68 4.92 10.39 14.99
CA ARG A 68 6.25 9.81 15.14
C ARG A 68 6.74 9.19 13.84
N GLU A 69 8.04 9.19 13.61
CA GLU A 69 8.64 8.41 12.51
C GLU A 69 8.59 6.90 12.82
N PRO A 70 8.40 6.03 11.81
CA PRO A 70 8.20 6.33 10.38
C PRO A 70 6.74 6.64 9.97
N HIS A 71 5.80 6.65 10.91
CA HIS A 71 4.37 6.80 10.66
C HIS A 71 4.00 8.15 10.05
N ALA A 72 4.64 9.23 10.53
CA ALA A 72 4.44 10.59 10.02
C ALA A 72 4.79 10.70 8.53
N ARG A 73 5.91 10.11 8.10
CA ARG A 73 6.30 10.05 6.68
C ARG A 73 5.26 9.31 5.84
N LEU A 74 4.77 8.15 6.30
CA LEU A 74 3.76 7.39 5.57
C LEU A 74 2.44 8.17 5.47
N LEU A 75 2.01 8.83 6.54
CA LEU A 75 0.81 9.67 6.51
C LEU A 75 0.93 10.86 5.55
N ALA A 76 2.10 11.50 5.49
CA ALA A 76 2.37 12.55 4.52
C ALA A 76 2.27 12.02 3.07
N TRP A 77 2.83 10.84 2.82
CA TRP A 77 2.74 10.16 1.53
C TRP A 77 1.30 9.85 1.11
N TYR A 78 0.49 9.29 2.01
CA TYR A 78 -0.94 9.06 1.75
C TYR A 78 -1.69 10.35 1.41
N ARG A 79 -1.42 11.44 2.14
CA ARG A 79 -2.03 12.76 1.88
C ARG A 79 -1.67 13.29 0.50
N GLU A 80 -0.41 13.15 0.09
CA GLU A 80 0.06 13.54 -1.25
C GLU A 80 -0.65 12.74 -2.34
N LEU A 81 -0.69 11.41 -2.23
CA LEU A 81 -1.37 10.55 -3.20
C LEU A 81 -2.87 10.80 -3.30
N ILE A 82 -3.55 11.04 -2.17
CA ILE A 82 -4.97 11.40 -2.16
C ILE A 82 -5.20 12.77 -2.80
N ALA A 83 -4.31 13.73 -2.56
CA ALA A 83 -4.37 15.04 -3.19
C ALA A 83 -4.23 14.93 -4.71
N LEU A 84 -3.26 14.15 -5.21
CA LEU A 84 -3.10 13.85 -6.63
C LEU A 84 -4.34 13.17 -7.21
N ARG A 85 -4.88 12.14 -6.55
CA ARG A 85 -6.08 11.42 -6.99
C ARG A 85 -7.28 12.36 -7.16
N ARG A 86 -7.42 13.35 -6.28
CA ARG A 86 -8.50 14.33 -6.31
C ARG A 86 -8.34 15.37 -7.42
N THR A 87 -7.11 15.75 -7.78
CA THR A 87 -6.84 16.84 -8.73
C THR A 87 -6.62 16.36 -10.16
N LEU A 88 -6.23 15.10 -10.37
CA LEU A 88 -5.89 14.55 -11.68
C LEU A 88 -7.02 13.62 -12.18
N PRO A 89 -7.76 14.01 -13.25
CA PRO A 89 -8.83 13.20 -13.84
C PRO A 89 -8.42 11.77 -14.18
N ASP A 90 -7.21 11.60 -14.72
CA ASP A 90 -6.64 10.31 -15.09
C ASP A 90 -6.57 9.32 -13.91
N LEU A 91 -6.53 9.77 -12.64
CA LEU A 91 -6.49 8.86 -11.49
C LEU A 91 -7.86 8.36 -11.02
N HIS A 92 -8.96 8.99 -11.45
CA HIS A 92 -10.32 8.64 -11.01
C HIS A 92 -11.33 8.42 -12.13
N ASP A 93 -10.93 8.52 -13.40
CA ASP A 93 -11.67 7.96 -14.52
C ASP A 93 -12.04 6.47 -14.20
N PRO A 94 -13.21 5.94 -14.56
CA PRO A 94 -13.56 4.53 -14.34
C PRO A 94 -13.12 3.56 -15.48
N ASP A 95 -12.68 4.05 -16.64
CA ASP A 95 -12.30 3.20 -17.78
C ASP A 95 -10.95 2.51 -17.55
N LEU A 96 -10.99 1.20 -17.31
CA LEU A 96 -9.82 0.36 -17.14
C LEU A 96 -9.18 -0.05 -18.48
N ALA A 97 -9.91 -0.01 -19.60
CA ALA A 97 -9.37 -0.37 -20.91
C ALA A 97 -8.30 0.63 -21.41
N ALA A 98 -8.32 1.85 -20.88
CA ALA A 98 -7.31 2.87 -21.13
C ALA A 98 -5.98 2.62 -20.37
N VAL A 99 -5.94 1.68 -19.42
CA VAL A 99 -4.74 1.38 -18.63
C VAL A 99 -3.82 0.45 -19.42
N LYS A 100 -2.54 0.84 -19.52
CA LYS A 100 -1.49 0.02 -20.12
C LYS A 100 -0.47 -0.33 -19.05
N THR A 101 -0.10 -1.60 -18.96
CA THR A 101 0.88 -2.09 -17.97
C THR A 101 2.14 -2.60 -18.65
N ALA A 102 3.24 -2.54 -17.91
CA ALA A 102 4.49 -3.20 -18.22
C ALA A 102 5.10 -3.70 -16.90
N PHE A 103 5.74 -4.86 -16.92
CA PHE A 103 6.35 -5.43 -15.72
C PHE A 103 7.46 -6.41 -16.10
N ASP A 104 8.30 -6.71 -15.13
CA ASP A 104 9.26 -7.80 -15.16
C ASP A 104 9.19 -8.52 -13.82
N GLU A 105 8.82 -9.80 -13.85
CA GLU A 105 8.62 -10.61 -12.66
C GLU A 105 9.96 -10.96 -11.99
N ASP A 106 10.99 -11.26 -12.79
CA ASP A 106 12.32 -11.61 -12.31
C ASP A 106 13.04 -10.38 -11.73
N ALA A 107 12.92 -9.23 -12.41
CA ALA A 107 13.46 -7.96 -11.92
C ALA A 107 12.56 -7.26 -10.90
N ARG A 108 11.36 -7.80 -10.63
CA ARG A 108 10.38 -7.32 -9.64
C ARG A 108 10.03 -5.84 -9.76
N TRP A 109 9.68 -5.37 -10.95
CA TRP A 109 9.11 -4.04 -11.13
C TRP A 109 7.79 -4.05 -11.89
N PHE A 110 6.95 -3.07 -11.62
CA PHE A 110 5.65 -2.88 -12.25
C PHE A 110 5.46 -1.41 -12.61
N ALA A 111 4.95 -1.17 -13.81
CA ALA A 111 4.58 0.15 -14.27
C ALA A 111 3.19 0.09 -14.90
N TYR A 112 2.39 1.13 -14.68
CA TYR A 112 1.20 1.37 -15.47
C TYR A 112 1.12 2.80 -15.96
N ARG A 113 0.48 2.96 -17.12
CA ARG A 113 0.14 4.23 -17.72
C ARG A 113 -1.36 4.38 -17.78
N ARG A 114 -1.84 5.58 -17.48
CA ARG A 114 -3.21 5.99 -17.67
C ARG A 114 -3.27 7.44 -18.10
N GLY A 115 -3.79 7.69 -19.31
CA GLY A 115 -3.72 9.02 -19.93
C GLY A 115 -2.27 9.50 -20.02
N ASP A 116 -2.00 10.63 -19.38
CA ASP A 116 -0.68 11.25 -19.30
C ASP A 116 0.06 10.91 -18.00
N LEU A 117 -0.49 10.05 -17.16
CA LEU A 117 0.15 9.60 -15.93
C LEU A 117 0.84 8.25 -16.08
N ARG A 118 1.99 8.13 -15.45
CA ARG A 118 2.70 6.86 -15.26
C ARG A 118 2.97 6.65 -13.78
N VAL A 119 2.67 5.46 -13.28
CA VAL A 119 3.04 5.03 -11.93
C VAL A 119 3.99 3.86 -12.07
N VAL A 120 5.11 3.94 -11.39
CA VAL A 120 6.19 2.96 -11.47
C VAL A 120 6.58 2.53 -10.07
N VAL A 121 6.71 1.23 -9.87
CA VAL A 121 6.99 0.60 -8.59
C VAL A 121 8.15 -0.37 -8.78
N ASN A 122 9.18 -0.21 -7.96
CA ASN A 122 10.24 -1.19 -7.78
C ASN A 122 9.96 -2.00 -6.50
N LEU A 123 9.65 -3.28 -6.66
CA LEU A 123 9.39 -4.22 -5.57
C LEU A 123 10.65 -5.03 -5.21
N ALA A 124 11.76 -4.81 -5.90
CA ALA A 124 13.03 -5.45 -5.60
C ALA A 124 13.73 -4.76 -4.42
N ASP A 125 14.59 -5.52 -3.74
CA ASP A 125 15.52 -5.07 -2.70
C ASP A 125 16.79 -4.39 -3.27
N LYS A 126 16.83 -4.17 -4.59
CA LYS A 126 17.92 -3.53 -5.33
C LYS A 126 17.39 -2.44 -6.28
N PRO A 127 18.20 -1.44 -6.65
CA PRO A 127 17.80 -0.45 -7.64
C PRO A 127 17.42 -1.09 -8.97
N ALA A 128 16.40 -0.53 -9.65
CA ALA A 128 15.92 -1.01 -10.94
C ALA A 128 16.13 0.06 -12.03
N ALA A 129 16.50 -0.39 -13.23
CA ALA A 129 16.52 0.40 -14.45
C ALA A 129 15.31 0.01 -15.30
N ILE A 130 14.29 0.85 -15.33
CA ILE A 130 12.97 0.53 -15.89
C ILE A 130 12.80 1.25 -17.23
N PRO A 131 12.70 0.52 -18.36
CA PRO A 131 12.57 1.13 -19.68
C PRO A 131 11.14 1.61 -19.90
N LEU A 132 10.88 2.90 -19.62
CA LEU A 132 9.57 3.50 -19.86
C LEU A 132 9.42 4.02 -21.30
N GLY A 133 10.56 4.23 -21.98
CA GLY A 133 10.65 4.88 -23.27
C GLY A 133 10.33 6.38 -23.20
N LEU A 134 10.67 7.09 -24.27
CA LEU A 134 10.16 8.43 -24.51
C LEU A 134 8.86 8.30 -25.32
N GLY A 135 7.80 9.00 -24.93
CA GLY A 135 6.59 9.07 -25.77
C GLY A 135 6.98 9.51 -27.19
N ARG A 136 6.34 8.94 -28.24
CA ARG A 136 6.71 9.09 -29.66
C ARG A 136 6.91 10.53 -30.19
N HIS A 137 6.58 11.54 -29.39
CA HIS A 137 6.68 12.97 -29.72
C HIS A 137 7.36 13.81 -28.63
N ARG A 138 8.03 13.22 -27.63
CA ARG A 138 8.48 13.91 -26.40
C ARG A 138 9.99 14.20 -26.37
N ARG A 139 10.35 15.37 -25.83
CA ARG A 139 11.74 15.82 -25.58
C ARG A 139 12.23 15.55 -24.13
N SER A 140 11.34 15.14 -23.23
CA SER A 140 11.59 14.92 -21.81
C SER A 140 10.95 13.61 -21.34
N GLY A 141 11.50 13.01 -20.27
CA GLY A 141 10.93 11.83 -19.61
C GLY A 141 9.67 12.11 -18.79
N GLY A 142 9.13 13.33 -18.82
CA GLY A 142 8.02 13.81 -17.98
C GLY A 142 8.49 14.53 -16.72
N ARG A 143 7.55 14.82 -15.82
CA ARG A 143 7.73 15.51 -14.55
C ARG A 143 7.35 14.59 -13.39
N VAL A 144 8.20 14.55 -12.36
CA VAL A 144 7.89 13.85 -11.11
C VAL A 144 6.80 14.61 -10.36
N LEU A 145 5.69 13.93 -10.06
CA LEU A 145 4.58 14.46 -9.27
C LEU A 145 4.71 14.12 -7.79
N ALA A 146 5.12 12.88 -7.50
CA ALA A 146 5.32 12.36 -6.15
C ALA A 146 6.29 11.17 -6.24
N ALA A 147 7.18 11.02 -5.27
CA ALA A 147 8.09 9.88 -5.20
C ALA A 147 8.34 9.48 -3.74
N TRP A 148 8.32 8.18 -3.45
CA TRP A 148 8.60 7.69 -2.09
C TRP A 148 10.04 7.98 -1.68
N GLU A 149 10.98 7.79 -2.61
CA GLU A 149 12.38 8.20 -2.50
C GLU A 149 12.68 9.22 -3.59
N PRO A 150 13.60 10.19 -3.35
CA PRO A 150 13.99 11.16 -4.37
C PRO A 150 14.45 10.47 -5.67
N VAL A 151 13.86 10.87 -6.79
CA VAL A 151 14.14 10.30 -8.10
C VAL A 151 14.04 11.37 -9.17
N GLU A 152 14.84 11.25 -10.22
CA GLU A 152 14.76 12.10 -11.40
C GLU A 152 13.86 11.47 -12.46
N ALA A 153 13.21 12.30 -13.27
CA ALA A 153 12.48 11.80 -14.43
C ALA A 153 13.45 11.12 -15.42
N PRO A 154 12.97 10.17 -16.25
CA PRO A 154 13.80 9.50 -17.24
C PRO A 154 14.56 10.47 -18.15
N GLY A 155 15.82 10.16 -18.42
CA GLY A 155 16.65 10.90 -19.36
C GLY A 155 16.26 10.63 -20.82
N PRO A 156 17.08 11.10 -21.79
CA PRO A 156 16.84 10.87 -23.22
C PRO A 156 16.85 9.40 -23.66
N ASP A 157 17.41 8.49 -22.86
CA ASP A 157 17.38 7.04 -23.07
C ASP A 157 16.00 6.42 -22.70
N GLY A 158 15.14 7.19 -22.04
CA GLY A 158 13.82 6.74 -21.59
C GLY A 158 13.87 5.73 -20.44
N VAL A 159 14.99 5.66 -19.72
CA VAL A 159 15.16 4.74 -18.58
C VAL A 159 14.93 5.49 -17.27
N LEU A 160 14.08 4.94 -16.41
CA LEU A 160 13.90 5.39 -15.04
C LEU A 160 14.80 4.57 -14.12
N HIS A 161 15.64 5.23 -13.33
CA HIS A 161 16.39 4.60 -12.25
C HIS A 161 15.64 4.78 -10.94
N LEU A 162 15.14 3.69 -10.37
CA LEU A 162 14.28 3.72 -9.17
C LEU A 162 14.95 2.97 -8.01
N PRO A 163 15.06 3.56 -6.80
CA PRO A 163 15.61 2.89 -5.62
C PRO A 163 14.87 1.59 -5.26
N PRO A 164 15.47 0.70 -4.44
CA PRO A 164 14.78 -0.46 -3.88
C PRO A 164 13.46 -0.09 -3.21
N GLU A 165 12.48 -0.99 -3.27
CA GLU A 165 11.23 -0.89 -2.49
C GLU A 165 10.58 0.52 -2.52
N SER A 166 10.54 1.13 -3.70
CA SER A 166 10.11 2.51 -3.88
C SER A 166 9.18 2.67 -5.08
N CYS A 167 8.54 3.84 -5.19
CA CYS A 167 7.64 4.15 -6.29
C CYS A 167 7.67 5.64 -6.65
N VAL A 168 7.22 5.93 -7.87
CA VAL A 168 7.09 7.29 -8.40
C VAL A 168 5.82 7.43 -9.24
N VAL A 169 5.21 8.60 -9.14
CA VAL A 169 4.14 9.09 -10.02
C VAL A 169 4.75 10.15 -10.94
N LEU A 170 4.67 9.91 -12.24
CA LEU A 170 5.12 10.82 -13.29
C LEU A 170 3.90 11.36 -14.04
N ALA A 171 3.96 12.63 -14.41
CA ALA A 171 3.12 13.20 -15.46
C ALA A 171 3.95 13.40 -16.71
N ASP A 172 3.36 13.05 -17.83
CA ASP A 172 3.84 13.45 -19.13
C ASP A 172 3.63 14.97 -19.33
N ASP A 173 4.55 15.64 -20.02
CA ASP A 173 4.47 17.08 -20.35
C ASP A 173 3.51 17.40 -21.51
#